data_AF-A0A8I1H760-F1
#
_entry.id   AF-A0A8I1H760-F1
#
_cell.length_a   1.000
_cell.length_b   1.000
_cell.length_c   1.000
_cell.angle_alpha   90.00
_cell.angle_beta   90.00
_cell.angle_gamma   90.00
#
_symmetry.space_group_name_H-M   'P 1'
#
loop_
_entity.id
_entity.type
_entity.pdbx_description
1 polymer ?
#
loop_
_entity_poly.entity_id
_entity_poly.type
_entity_poly.pdbx_seq_one_letter_code
_entity_poly.pdbx_strand_id
1 'polypeptide(L)'
;MVDSNPIKLTENQKITVKVKSSKGDFFNTDISLEYGRPPSIQLMLEGEKELTAHPYRDDHRGDYYISDFYDHSFINHALFKYLFFGKANKDQIKKVYFTFPELSSYFHQELDYTIDNEINISGNLKIEPLEVRINNLGLSVKIHQGYNLKSNDDHTGFSFKNIMYFSFESDTALSFQDIENLMYDSINLLTWVTGYPISPDSIEVSDGDKYAYLYLPVVKKLKKYDVSFLKSFMNKNFFREYFNTICISYFEKKEIFKGIWSRTIPLFDFTGVLEYEVMLYASILDKYFSYQVIKFHKVTSPNYSKYISKIDQFFKDNDDFKEILSGTDLVDKLEAKRLFPKRKRLTFKEKQEIYFHHIGEERLKIFINNDDFKNIKDIRDRAAHGLQETLDTDIVYKYLWKVKLLTMYFIYMDLGIKEDDFFKMISITFHPIALNCEKDKYLLDIATDKTILIELEQAEKEKLKNLSAKVNVFHKKENSYFFNSEFSEMASNYFSEDVITEIDPSRIYSYEKYIQSLLNQREIDLKTQYYPVIYLQEDDSKIVINNVVILS
;
A
#
# COMPACT_ATOMS: atom_id res chain seq x y z
N MET A 1 -17.99 14.58 20.52
CA MET A 1 -16.57 14.70 20.87
C MET A 1 -16.45 14.62 22.37
N VAL A 2 -15.71 13.64 22.90
CA VAL A 2 -15.39 13.61 24.33
C VAL A 2 -14.36 14.71 24.59
N ASP A 3 -14.74 15.69 25.40
CA ASP A 3 -13.81 16.74 25.81
C ASP A 3 -12.70 16.17 26.71
N SER A 4 -11.46 16.51 26.34
CA SER A 4 -10.19 16.43 27.08
C SER A 4 -9.51 15.05 27.26
N ASN A 5 -8.46 14.85 26.46
CA ASN A 5 -7.42 13.80 26.50
C ASN A 5 -7.86 12.38 26.06
N PRO A 6 -7.77 12.05 24.74
CA PRO A 6 -7.96 10.68 24.29
C PRO A 6 -6.88 9.76 24.88
N ILE A 7 -7.24 8.50 25.17
CA ILE A 7 -6.24 7.48 25.53
C ILE A 7 -5.37 7.24 24.29
N LYS A 8 -4.08 7.54 24.42
CA LYS A 8 -3.09 7.38 23.35
C LYS A 8 -2.53 5.96 23.36
N LEU A 9 -2.54 5.31 22.20
CA LEU A 9 -2.00 3.96 22.03
C LEU A 9 -0.46 3.96 21.99
N THR A 10 0.14 5.09 21.66
CA THR A 10 1.59 5.24 21.44
C THR A 10 2.33 5.97 22.56
N GLU A 11 1.66 6.24 23.68
CA GLU A 11 2.22 6.93 24.84
C GLU A 11 2.13 6.04 26.08
N ASN A 12 3.08 6.23 27.00
CA ASN A 12 3.03 5.56 28.30
C ASN A 12 2.16 6.37 29.25
N GLN A 13 1.21 5.73 29.91
CA GLN A 13 0.29 6.37 30.84
C GLN A 13 0.05 5.48 32.06
N LYS A 14 -0.07 6.10 33.23
CA LYS A 14 -0.57 5.45 34.45
C LYS A 14 -1.87 6.10 34.87
N ILE A 15 -2.88 5.29 35.15
CA ILE A 15 -4.22 5.73 35.53
C ILE A 15 -4.53 5.17 36.91
N THR A 16 -4.59 6.04 37.92
CA THR A 16 -4.93 5.64 39.27
C THR A 16 -6.43 5.39 39.41
N VAL A 17 -6.78 4.19 39.87
CA VAL A 17 -8.16 3.68 39.96
C VAL A 17 -8.43 3.02 41.31
N LYS A 18 -9.72 2.86 41.62
CA LYS A 18 -10.25 2.07 42.73
C LYS A 18 -10.84 0.77 42.19
N VAL A 19 -10.36 -0.36 42.68
CA VAL A 19 -10.85 -1.68 42.27
C VAL A 19 -11.50 -2.37 43.46
N LYS A 20 -12.61 -3.06 43.21
CA LYS A 20 -13.27 -3.90 44.21
C LYS A 20 -12.64 -5.29 44.19
N SER A 21 -12.14 -5.74 45.34
CA SER A 21 -11.65 -7.11 45.50
C SER A 21 -12.79 -8.13 45.49
N SER A 22 -12.46 -9.40 45.28
CA SER A 22 -13.38 -10.54 45.43
C SER A 22 -14.00 -10.64 46.84
N LYS A 23 -13.37 -10.02 47.85
CA LYS A 23 -13.86 -9.94 49.24
C LYS A 23 -14.76 -8.72 49.50
N GLY A 24 -14.94 -7.86 48.51
CA GLY A 24 -15.81 -6.68 48.58
C GLY A 24 -15.12 -5.37 48.97
N ASP A 25 -13.87 -5.42 49.43
CA ASP A 25 -13.09 -4.23 49.81
C ASP A 25 -12.58 -3.48 48.57
N PHE A 26 -12.61 -2.15 48.63
CA PHE A 26 -12.00 -1.30 47.61
C PHE A 26 -10.56 -0.94 47.97
N PHE A 27 -9.67 -1.00 46.99
CA PHE A 27 -8.29 -0.52 47.13
C PHE A 27 -7.85 0.28 45.91
N ASN A 28 -6.86 1.15 46.14
CA ASN A 28 -6.28 1.96 45.08
C ASN A 28 -5.15 1.18 44.39
N THR A 29 -5.11 1.24 43.07
CA THR A 29 -4.04 0.67 42.24
C THR A 29 -3.93 1.49 40.96
N ASP A 30 -2.94 1.19 40.12
CA ASP A 30 -2.72 1.87 38.85
C ASP A 30 -2.92 0.90 37.68
N ILE A 31 -3.71 1.33 36.69
CA ILE A 31 -3.68 0.74 35.35
C ILE A 31 -2.46 1.31 34.63
N SER A 32 -1.53 0.45 34.24
CA SER A 32 -0.34 0.80 33.47
C SER A 32 -0.57 0.51 31.99
N LEU A 33 -0.48 1.56 31.17
CA LEU A 33 -0.51 1.53 29.72
C LEU A 33 0.89 1.85 29.21
N GLU A 34 1.51 0.90 28.53
CA GLU A 34 2.85 1.06 27.94
C GLU A 34 2.77 0.79 26.44
N TYR A 35 3.40 1.65 25.63
CA TYR A 35 3.34 1.53 24.17
C TYR A 35 3.84 0.15 23.71
N GLY A 36 2.95 -0.59 23.02
CA GLY A 36 3.21 -1.91 22.50
C GLY A 36 3.04 -3.02 23.52
N ARG A 37 2.49 -2.71 24.70
CA ARG A 37 2.20 -3.68 25.75
C ARG A 37 0.72 -3.69 26.13
N PRO A 38 0.20 -4.87 26.48
CA PRO A 38 -1.17 -5.00 26.96
C PRO A 38 -1.41 -4.19 28.24
N PRO A 39 -2.63 -3.67 28.47
CA PRO A 39 -2.96 -3.00 29.72
C PRO A 39 -2.70 -3.94 30.91
N SER A 40 -2.11 -3.39 31.97
CA SER A 40 -1.74 -4.17 33.14
C SER A 40 -2.15 -3.48 34.43
N ILE A 41 -2.46 -4.27 35.45
CA ILE A 41 -2.84 -3.78 36.78
C ILE A 41 -2.12 -4.61 37.84
N GLN A 42 -1.64 -3.95 38.90
CA GLN A 42 -0.97 -4.64 40.00
C GLN A 42 -2.01 -5.28 40.92
N LEU A 43 -2.43 -6.49 40.57
CA LEU A 43 -3.51 -7.23 41.23
C LEU A 43 -3.39 -8.73 40.94
N MET A 44 -3.57 -9.57 41.96
CA MET A 44 -3.65 -11.02 41.80
C MET A 44 -5.12 -11.42 41.59
N LEU A 45 -5.48 -11.79 40.36
CA LEU A 45 -6.81 -12.32 40.01
C LEU A 45 -6.85 -13.85 40.12
N GLU A 46 -7.93 -14.37 40.68
CA GLU A 46 -8.27 -15.81 40.69
C GLU A 46 -9.49 -16.06 39.80
N GLY A 47 -9.29 -16.34 38.51
CA GLY A 47 -10.35 -16.79 37.59
C GLY A 47 -11.28 -15.71 37.01
N GLU A 48 -11.16 -14.45 37.43
CA GLU A 48 -11.91 -13.32 36.85
C GLU A 48 -11.33 -12.91 35.48
N LYS A 49 -12.20 -12.87 34.45
CA LYS A 49 -11.82 -12.48 33.08
C LYS A 49 -12.05 -11.00 32.77
N GLU A 50 -12.85 -10.33 33.58
CA GLU A 50 -13.24 -8.94 33.43
C GLU A 50 -13.14 -8.24 34.77
N LEU A 51 -12.73 -6.97 34.74
CA LEU A 51 -12.59 -6.12 35.91
C LEU A 51 -13.26 -4.77 35.62
N THR A 52 -14.07 -4.29 36.56
CA THR A 52 -14.53 -2.89 36.56
C THR A 52 -13.72 -2.12 37.60
N ALA A 53 -13.11 -1.02 37.17
CA ALA A 53 -12.32 -0.13 38.00
C ALA A 53 -12.92 1.28 37.97
N HIS A 54 -13.03 1.90 39.14
CA HIS A 54 -13.63 3.23 39.29
C HIS A 54 -12.53 4.30 39.31
N PRO A 55 -12.78 5.52 38.79
CA PRO A 55 -11.81 6.60 38.87
C PRO A 55 -11.48 6.95 40.33
N TYR A 56 -10.21 7.24 40.63
CA TYR A 56 -9.77 7.57 42.00
C TYR A 56 -10.47 8.82 42.56
N ARG A 57 -10.63 9.84 41.72
CA ARG A 57 -11.46 11.05 41.94
C ARG A 57 -12.62 11.00 40.94
N ASP A 58 -13.83 11.22 41.40
CA ASP A 58 -14.99 11.34 40.50
C ASP A 58 -14.79 12.53 39.58
N ASP A 59 -14.49 12.24 38.32
CA ASP A 59 -14.31 13.21 37.24
C ASP A 59 -15.52 13.21 36.30
N HIS A 60 -16.60 12.49 36.65
CA HIS A 60 -17.81 12.28 35.86
C HIS A 60 -17.56 11.71 34.45
N ARG A 61 -16.40 11.08 34.20
CA ARG A 61 -16.05 10.51 32.87
C ARG A 61 -16.48 9.06 32.67
N GLY A 62 -16.80 8.35 33.76
CA GLY A 62 -17.29 6.97 33.74
C GLY A 62 -16.28 5.98 34.32
N ASP A 63 -16.69 4.71 34.43
CA ASP A 63 -15.85 3.64 34.92
C ASP A 63 -14.88 3.15 33.83
N TYR A 64 -13.82 2.45 34.25
CA TYR A 64 -12.88 1.73 33.42
C TYR A 64 -13.26 0.26 33.40
N TYR A 65 -13.32 -0.34 32.21
CA TYR A 65 -13.70 -1.73 32.01
C TYR A 65 -12.51 -2.42 31.35
N ILE A 66 -11.89 -3.37 32.06
CA ILE A 66 -10.72 -4.11 31.60
C ILE A 66 -11.15 -5.55 31.32
N SER A 67 -10.83 -6.10 30.15
CA SER A 67 -11.34 -7.41 29.74
C SER A 67 -10.32 -8.30 29.05
N ASP A 68 -10.65 -9.59 28.97
CA ASP A 68 -9.85 -10.68 28.41
C ASP A 68 -8.50 -10.83 29.13
N PHE A 69 -8.58 -11.13 30.42
CA PHE A 69 -7.45 -11.61 31.20
C PHE A 69 -6.84 -12.85 30.55
N TYR A 70 -5.52 -12.85 30.37
CA TYR A 70 -4.84 -13.99 29.75
C TYR A 70 -3.58 -14.47 30.49
N ASP A 71 -2.92 -13.62 31.30
CA ASP A 71 -1.74 -14.05 32.07
C ASP A 71 -1.39 -13.09 33.24
N HIS A 72 -0.55 -13.56 34.16
CA HIS A 72 0.19 -12.72 35.09
C HIS A 72 1.62 -12.52 34.56
N SER A 73 2.08 -11.27 34.52
CA SER A 73 3.51 -11.01 34.29
C SER A 73 4.36 -11.56 35.45
N PHE A 74 5.67 -11.72 35.21
CA PHE A 74 6.67 -12.17 36.20
C PHE A 74 6.69 -11.40 37.55
N ILE A 75 5.97 -10.26 37.66
CA ILE A 75 5.91 -9.39 38.84
C ILE A 75 4.46 -9.21 39.34
N ASN A 76 3.61 -10.23 39.22
CA ASN A 76 2.22 -10.24 39.74
C ASN A 76 1.31 -9.12 39.18
N HIS A 77 1.58 -8.61 37.97
CA HIS A 77 0.60 -7.78 37.26
C HIS A 77 -0.32 -8.66 36.43
N ALA A 78 -1.63 -8.52 36.62
CA ALA A 78 -2.61 -9.10 35.73
C ALA A 78 -2.59 -8.37 34.38
N LEU A 79 -2.45 -9.13 33.30
CA LEU A 79 -2.43 -8.63 31.93
C LEU A 79 -3.77 -8.90 31.26
N PHE A 80 -4.29 -7.87 30.61
CA PHE A 80 -5.56 -7.89 29.92
C PHE A 80 -5.37 -7.52 28.46
N LYS A 81 -6.30 -7.91 27.59
CA LYS A 81 -6.21 -7.56 26.17
C LYS A 81 -6.75 -6.15 25.89
N TYR A 82 -7.80 -5.75 26.59
CA TYR A 82 -8.53 -4.52 26.30
C TYR A 82 -8.75 -3.67 27.55
N LEU A 83 -8.71 -2.35 27.38
CA LEU A 83 -9.20 -1.37 28.33
C LEU A 83 -10.19 -0.46 27.62
N PHE A 84 -11.42 -0.40 28.09
CA PHE A 84 -12.44 0.55 27.65
C PHE A 84 -12.62 1.63 28.72
N PHE A 85 -12.92 2.85 28.30
CA PHE A 85 -13.20 3.96 29.21
C PHE A 85 -14.13 4.98 28.56
N GLY A 86 -15.21 5.35 29.26
CA GLY A 86 -16.13 6.39 28.81
C GLY A 86 -17.60 6.01 29.03
N LYS A 87 -18.49 6.76 28.37
CA LYS A 87 -19.94 6.72 28.63
C LYS A 87 -20.73 5.85 27.64
N ALA A 88 -20.12 5.44 26.54
CA ALA A 88 -20.77 4.55 25.58
C ALA A 88 -21.06 3.19 26.20
N ASN A 89 -22.18 2.57 25.82
CA ASN A 89 -22.49 1.21 26.19
C ASN A 89 -21.58 0.23 25.43
N LYS A 90 -20.69 -0.46 26.17
CA LYS A 90 -19.70 -1.40 25.61
C LYS A 90 -20.32 -2.51 24.76
N ASP A 91 -21.57 -2.89 25.04
CA ASP A 91 -22.27 -4.00 24.37
C ASP A 91 -23.12 -3.55 23.18
N GLN A 92 -23.14 -2.24 22.87
CA GLN A 92 -23.95 -1.63 21.81
C GLN A 92 -23.14 -0.71 20.89
N ILE A 93 -21.81 -0.85 20.87
CA ILE A 93 -20.93 -0.03 20.03
C ILE A 93 -21.28 -0.26 18.56
N LYS A 94 -21.53 0.82 17.80
CA LYS A 94 -21.80 0.75 16.36
C LYS A 94 -20.79 1.53 15.53
N LYS A 95 -20.11 2.50 16.12
CA LYS A 95 -19.14 3.36 15.43
C LYS A 95 -17.77 3.25 16.07
N VAL A 96 -16.74 3.22 15.23
CA VAL A 96 -15.35 3.28 15.66
C VAL A 96 -14.59 4.29 14.81
N TYR A 97 -13.72 5.07 15.45
CA TYR A 97 -12.90 6.11 14.84
C TYR A 97 -11.45 5.86 15.20
N PHE A 98 -10.64 5.54 14.19
CA PHE A 98 -9.20 5.44 14.32
C PHE A 98 -8.58 6.76 13.91
N THR A 99 -7.73 7.32 14.78
CA THR A 99 -6.92 8.49 14.41
C THR A 99 -5.57 8.02 13.90
N PHE A 100 -5.24 8.36 12.65
CA PHE A 100 -3.95 8.06 12.05
C PHE A 100 -3.20 9.36 11.77
N PRO A 101 -2.14 9.69 12.52
CA PRO A 101 -1.37 10.92 12.30
C PRO A 101 -0.85 11.06 10.87
N GLU A 102 -0.50 9.93 10.24
CA GLU A 102 -0.05 9.87 8.86
C GLU A 102 -1.10 10.37 7.86
N LEU A 103 -2.39 10.13 8.10
CA LEU A 103 -3.45 10.61 7.21
C LEU A 103 -3.55 12.13 7.21
N SER A 104 -3.31 12.79 8.35
CA SER A 104 -3.28 14.26 8.39
C SER A 104 -2.18 14.83 7.50
N SER A 105 -0.98 14.22 7.48
CA SER A 105 0.11 14.60 6.57
C SER A 105 -0.19 14.26 5.12
N TYR A 106 -0.82 13.12 4.87
CA TYR A 106 -1.18 12.64 3.53
C TYR A 106 -2.19 13.56 2.82
N PHE A 107 -3.22 14.02 3.54
CA PHE A 107 -4.26 14.92 3.00
C PHE A 107 -3.94 16.41 3.18
N HIS A 108 -2.81 16.78 3.79
CA HIS A 108 -2.50 18.16 4.15
C HIS A 108 -2.60 19.15 2.97
N GLN A 109 -2.17 18.74 1.78
CA GLN A 109 -2.19 19.58 0.57
C GLN A 109 -3.60 19.91 0.03
N GLU A 110 -4.67 19.41 0.65
CA GLU A 110 -6.04 19.85 0.33
C GLU A 110 -6.47 21.06 1.15
N LEU A 111 -5.74 21.35 2.22
CA LEU A 111 -5.84 22.60 2.91
C LEU A 111 -5.14 23.67 2.07
N ASP A 112 -5.85 24.74 1.79
CA ASP A 112 -5.33 25.89 1.06
C ASP A 112 -5.61 27.12 1.91
N TYR A 113 -4.63 27.55 2.70
CA TYR A 113 -4.79 28.67 3.61
C TYR A 113 -3.56 29.58 3.60
N THR A 114 -3.82 30.85 3.79
CA THR A 114 -2.81 31.88 4.02
C THR A 114 -2.93 32.38 5.45
N ILE A 115 -1.78 32.75 6.01
CA ILE A 115 -1.69 33.43 7.29
C ILE A 115 -1.25 34.86 6.97
N ASP A 116 -2.08 35.85 7.30
CA ASP A 116 -1.73 37.25 7.08
C ASP A 116 -0.75 37.78 8.17
N ASN A 117 -0.33 39.03 8.03
CA ASN A 117 0.59 39.67 8.98
C ASN A 117 -0.02 39.87 10.38
N GLU A 118 -1.33 39.72 10.53
CA GLU A 118 -2.07 39.78 11.78
C GLU A 118 -2.40 38.36 12.32
N ILE A 119 -1.85 37.31 11.70
CA ILE A 119 -2.01 35.89 12.06
C ILE A 119 -3.47 35.40 11.85
N ASN A 120 -4.26 36.10 11.03
CA ASN A 120 -5.56 35.58 10.61
C ASN A 120 -5.37 34.49 9.56
N ILE A 121 -6.12 33.40 9.70
CA ILE A 121 -6.15 32.31 8.73
C ILE A 121 -7.29 32.57 7.75
N SER A 122 -6.97 32.67 6.47
CA SER A 122 -7.96 32.74 5.38
C SER A 122 -7.76 31.61 4.39
N GLY A 123 -8.84 31.05 3.84
CA GLY A 123 -8.77 29.96 2.85
C GLY A 123 -9.62 28.73 3.20
N ASN A 124 -9.37 27.63 2.49
CA ASN A 124 -10.02 26.35 2.70
C ASN A 124 -9.28 25.52 3.77
N LEU A 125 -9.93 25.36 4.93
CA LEU A 125 -9.46 24.48 6.00
C LEU A 125 -10.19 23.13 6.03
N LYS A 126 -11.03 22.84 5.03
CA LYS A 126 -11.86 21.64 4.96
C LYS A 126 -11.30 20.62 3.98
N ILE A 127 -11.23 19.38 4.44
CA ILE A 127 -10.95 18.20 3.62
C ILE A 127 -12.27 17.48 3.35
N GLU A 128 -12.59 17.31 2.07
CA GLU A 128 -13.82 16.62 1.66
C GLU A 128 -13.80 15.16 2.14
N PRO A 129 -14.85 14.67 2.81
CA PRO A 129 -14.88 13.32 3.32
C PRO A 129 -14.94 12.29 2.18
N LEU A 130 -14.44 11.10 2.47
CA LEU A 130 -14.60 9.91 1.64
C LEU A 130 -15.51 8.94 2.37
N GLU A 131 -16.48 8.35 1.68
CA GLU A 131 -17.41 7.39 2.27
C GLU A 131 -17.72 6.27 1.27
N VAL A 132 -17.81 5.05 1.79
CA VAL A 132 -18.23 3.87 1.05
C VAL A 132 -19.04 2.95 1.95
N ARG A 133 -20.13 2.39 1.41
CA ARG A 133 -20.94 1.38 2.10
C ARG A 133 -20.70 0.00 1.47
N ILE A 134 -20.33 -0.95 2.30
CA ILE A 134 -20.02 -2.34 1.95
C ILE A 134 -21.25 -3.17 2.35
N ASN A 135 -22.22 -3.23 1.42
CA ASN A 135 -23.57 -3.71 1.71
C ASN A 135 -23.62 -5.16 2.22
N ASN A 136 -22.79 -6.05 1.68
CA ASN A 136 -22.72 -7.45 2.10
C ASN A 136 -22.19 -7.66 3.52
N LEU A 137 -21.51 -6.65 4.10
CA LEU A 137 -21.00 -6.67 5.47
C LEU A 137 -21.80 -5.76 6.42
N GLY A 138 -22.77 -5.00 5.93
CA GLY A 138 -23.48 -3.99 6.73
C GLY A 138 -22.54 -2.95 7.33
N LEU A 139 -21.47 -2.59 6.61
CA LEU A 139 -20.38 -1.77 7.11
C LEU A 139 -20.19 -0.53 6.24
N SER A 140 -20.19 0.66 6.83
CA SER A 140 -19.76 1.90 6.19
C SER A 140 -18.35 2.24 6.63
N VAL A 141 -17.50 2.63 5.68
CA VAL A 141 -16.13 3.08 5.91
C VAL A 141 -16.04 4.55 5.50
N LYS A 142 -15.52 5.41 6.38
CA LYS A 142 -15.38 6.84 6.11
C LYS A 142 -14.01 7.37 6.50
N ILE A 143 -13.45 8.24 5.66
CA ILE A 143 -12.34 9.12 6.02
C ILE A 143 -12.89 10.54 6.12
N HIS A 144 -12.71 11.18 7.26
CA HIS A 144 -13.19 12.54 7.45
C HIS A 144 -12.29 13.33 8.40
N GLN A 145 -12.40 14.65 8.29
CA GLN A 145 -11.65 15.59 9.09
C GLN A 145 -12.35 15.88 10.41
N GLY A 146 -11.57 15.93 11.48
CA GLY A 146 -11.88 16.69 12.69
C GLY A 146 -10.84 17.77 12.91
N TYR A 147 -11.18 18.73 13.76
CA TYR A 147 -10.25 19.79 14.14
C TYR A 147 -10.32 20.02 15.65
N ASN A 148 -9.16 20.32 16.23
CA ASN A 148 -9.07 20.85 17.58
C ASN A 148 -8.55 22.29 17.50
N LEU A 149 -9.32 23.21 18.07
CA LEU A 149 -8.98 24.62 18.21
C LEU A 149 -8.83 24.90 19.70
N LYS A 150 -7.61 25.18 20.15
CA LYS A 150 -7.33 25.56 21.53
C LYS A 150 -6.71 26.95 21.54
N SER A 151 -7.23 27.87 22.35
CA SER A 151 -6.54 29.14 22.65
C SER A 151 -5.13 28.83 23.15
N ASN A 152 -4.14 29.58 22.67
CA ASN A 152 -2.81 29.54 23.25
C ASN A 152 -2.89 29.99 24.72
N ASP A 153 -1.95 29.51 25.53
CA ASP A 153 -1.97 29.72 26.99
C ASP A 153 -1.79 31.21 27.37
N ASP A 154 -1.27 32.03 26.45
CA ASP A 154 -1.11 33.49 26.57
C ASP A 154 -2.28 34.29 25.96
N HIS A 155 -3.31 33.62 25.43
CA HIS A 155 -4.48 34.20 24.76
C HIS A 155 -4.17 35.12 23.56
N THR A 156 -2.95 35.04 23.00
CA THR A 156 -2.56 35.85 21.82
C THR A 156 -2.99 35.23 20.50
N GLY A 157 -3.51 34.00 20.53
CA GLY A 157 -3.94 33.27 19.34
C GLY A 157 -4.52 31.90 19.65
N PHE A 158 -4.55 31.03 18.66
CA PHE A 158 -5.05 29.67 18.77
C PHE A 158 -4.10 28.66 18.11
N SER A 159 -4.10 27.45 18.64
CA SER A 159 -3.51 26.28 18.01
C SER A 159 -4.58 25.52 17.24
N PHE A 160 -4.33 25.29 15.96
CA PHE A 160 -5.17 24.46 15.10
C PHE A 160 -4.49 23.12 14.87
N LYS A 161 -5.16 22.02 15.24
CA LYS A 161 -4.69 20.67 14.95
C LYS A 161 -5.68 19.97 14.03
N ASN A 162 -5.23 19.66 12.82
CA ASN A 162 -5.97 18.83 11.88
C ASN A 162 -5.87 17.35 12.27
N ILE A 163 -7.02 16.70 12.45
CA ILE A 163 -7.13 15.29 12.83
C ILE A 163 -7.89 14.57 11.72
N MET A 164 -7.30 13.52 11.16
CA MET A 164 -7.99 12.66 10.19
C MET A 164 -8.47 11.38 10.87
N TYR A 165 -9.76 11.11 10.76
CA TYR A 165 -10.39 9.90 11.24
C TYR A 165 -10.59 8.92 10.10
N PHE A 166 -10.10 7.70 10.27
CA PHE A 166 -10.53 6.55 9.50
C PHE A 166 -11.54 5.79 10.36
N SER A 167 -12.80 5.75 9.92
CA SER A 167 -13.93 5.36 10.77
C SER A 167 -14.80 4.31 10.12
N PHE A 168 -15.47 3.54 10.97
CA PHE A 168 -16.43 2.53 10.57
C PHE A 168 -17.75 2.73 11.30
N GLU A 169 -18.84 2.50 10.58
CA GLU A 169 -20.19 2.42 11.14
C GLU A 169 -20.82 1.09 10.71
N SER A 170 -21.24 0.29 11.68
CA SER A 170 -21.79 -1.06 11.49
C SER A 170 -23.29 -1.08 11.78
N ASP A 171 -24.03 -1.83 10.95
CA ASP A 171 -25.46 -2.07 11.16
C ASP A 171 -25.72 -2.88 12.44
N THR A 172 -24.75 -3.71 12.86
CA THR A 172 -24.77 -4.51 14.10
C THR A 172 -23.76 -4.01 15.13
N ALA A 173 -24.00 -4.36 16.40
CA ALA A 173 -23.04 -4.07 17.47
C ALA A 173 -21.69 -4.74 17.21
N LEU A 174 -20.60 -4.00 17.46
CA LEU A 174 -19.21 -4.43 17.30
C LEU A 174 -18.65 -4.87 18.65
N SER A 175 -18.09 -6.08 18.71
CA SER A 175 -17.30 -6.51 19.87
C SER A 175 -15.91 -5.86 19.86
N PHE A 176 -15.19 -5.91 20.98
CA PHE A 176 -13.79 -5.45 21.02
C PHE A 176 -12.89 -6.23 20.04
N GLN A 177 -13.17 -7.51 19.82
CA GLN A 177 -12.46 -8.32 18.83
C GLN A 177 -12.75 -7.87 17.39
N ASP A 178 -13.99 -7.44 17.09
CA ASP A 178 -14.33 -6.86 15.80
C ASP A 178 -13.60 -5.53 15.58
N ILE A 179 -13.54 -4.69 16.62
CA ILE A 179 -12.82 -3.41 16.58
C ILE A 179 -11.32 -3.63 16.37
N GLU A 180 -10.71 -4.59 17.07
CA GLU A 180 -9.30 -4.98 16.86
C GLU A 180 -9.06 -5.46 15.42
N ASN A 181 -9.97 -6.28 14.87
CA ASN A 181 -9.89 -6.73 13.48
C ASN A 181 -9.98 -5.55 12.49
N LEU A 182 -10.90 -4.60 12.72
CA LEU A 182 -11.03 -3.39 11.90
C LEU A 182 -9.81 -2.47 12.01
N MET A 183 -9.17 -2.42 13.18
CA MET A 183 -7.93 -1.69 13.39
C MET A 183 -6.81 -2.27 12.51
N TYR A 184 -6.60 -3.59 12.56
CA TYR A 184 -5.60 -4.24 11.71
C TYR A 184 -5.96 -4.16 10.22
N ASP A 185 -7.24 -4.24 9.88
CA ASP A 185 -7.70 -4.06 8.50
C ASP A 185 -7.38 -2.63 7.99
N SER A 186 -7.53 -1.62 8.84
CA SER A 186 -7.14 -0.23 8.54
C SER A 186 -5.63 -0.07 8.39
N ILE A 187 -4.85 -0.64 9.32
CA ILE A 187 -3.39 -0.62 9.27
C ILE A 187 -2.89 -1.23 7.96
N ASN A 188 -3.39 -2.41 7.60
CA ASN A 188 -2.97 -3.12 6.40
C ASN A 188 -3.27 -2.31 5.14
N LEU A 189 -4.51 -1.84 5.03
CA LEU A 189 -4.97 -1.10 3.87
C LEU A 189 -4.18 0.19 3.68
N LEU A 190 -4.06 1.00 4.74
CA LEU A 190 -3.36 2.28 4.67
C LEU A 190 -1.85 2.11 4.46
N THR A 191 -1.26 1.02 4.98
CA THR A 191 0.15 0.68 4.69
C THR A 191 0.36 0.44 3.21
N TRP A 192 -0.53 -0.29 2.53
CA TRP A 192 -0.42 -0.47 1.07
C TRP A 192 -0.70 0.79 0.27
N VAL A 193 -1.62 1.66 0.72
CA VAL A 193 -1.88 2.95 0.07
C VAL A 193 -0.64 3.85 0.17
N THR A 194 -0.06 3.98 1.35
CA THR A 194 1.06 4.90 1.57
C THR A 194 2.42 4.32 1.19
N GLY A 195 2.56 3.00 1.17
CA GLY A 195 3.84 2.31 1.03
C GLY A 195 4.69 2.31 2.31
N TYR A 196 4.14 2.76 3.45
CA TYR A 196 4.83 2.86 4.72
C TYR A 196 3.99 2.29 5.88
N PRO A 197 4.62 1.77 6.94
CA PRO A 197 3.91 1.29 8.13
C PRO A 197 3.09 2.40 8.82
N ILE A 198 1.78 2.17 8.95
CA ILE A 198 0.85 3.08 9.61
C ILE A 198 0.32 2.45 10.92
N SER A 199 0.13 3.27 11.96
CA SER A 199 -0.41 2.82 13.25
C SER A 199 -1.37 3.87 13.79
N PRO A 200 -2.48 3.46 14.42
CA PRO A 200 -3.40 4.40 15.02
C PRO A 200 -2.80 5.00 16.29
N ASP A 201 -3.12 6.26 16.55
CA ASP A 201 -2.75 7.00 17.74
C ASP A 201 -3.82 6.88 18.84
N SER A 202 -5.08 6.72 18.46
CA SER A 202 -6.20 6.50 19.39
C SER A 202 -7.37 5.77 18.71
N ILE A 203 -8.18 5.08 19.52
CA ILE A 203 -9.44 4.43 19.12
C ILE A 203 -10.57 5.05 19.93
N GLU A 204 -11.43 5.81 19.26
CA GLU A 204 -12.67 6.32 19.83
C GLU A 204 -13.83 5.45 19.34
N VAL A 205 -14.81 5.16 20.20
CA VAL A 205 -15.96 4.31 19.89
C VAL A 205 -17.24 4.98 20.34
N SER A 206 -18.35 4.64 19.69
CA SER A 206 -19.68 5.18 20.04
C SER A 206 -20.78 4.15 19.86
N ASP A 207 -21.76 4.20 20.77
CA ASP A 207 -23.00 3.42 20.72
C ASP A 207 -24.11 4.11 19.88
N GLY A 208 -23.80 5.28 19.29
CA GLY A 208 -24.70 6.13 18.53
C GLY A 208 -24.96 7.48 19.20
N ASP A 209 -24.99 7.51 20.53
CA ASP A 209 -25.31 8.71 21.32
C ASP A 209 -24.12 9.17 22.16
N LYS A 210 -23.45 8.20 22.79
CA LYS A 210 -22.35 8.41 23.72
C LYS A 210 -21.05 7.90 23.12
N TYR A 211 -19.96 8.39 23.68
CA TYR A 211 -18.60 8.11 23.21
C TYR A 211 -17.75 7.52 24.34
N ALA A 212 -16.78 6.73 23.95
CA ALA A 212 -15.77 6.12 24.82
C ALA A 212 -14.46 5.93 24.03
N TYR A 213 -13.42 5.52 24.74
CA TYR A 213 -12.13 5.15 24.20
C TYR A 213 -11.86 3.66 24.44
N LEU A 214 -11.17 3.04 23.49
CA LEU A 214 -10.66 1.67 23.61
C LEU A 214 -9.14 1.70 23.50
N TYR A 215 -8.46 1.04 24.43
CA TYR A 215 -7.04 0.79 24.39
C TYR A 215 -6.78 -0.69 24.19
N LEU A 216 -5.88 -0.98 23.26
CA LEU A 216 -5.33 -2.31 23.00
C LEU A 216 -3.91 -2.14 22.43
N PRO A 217 -3.00 -3.09 22.66
CA PRO A 217 -1.61 -2.94 22.27
C PRO A 217 -1.44 -2.88 20.74
N VAL A 218 -0.66 -1.91 20.26
CA VAL A 218 -0.26 -1.80 18.86
C VAL A 218 1.24 -1.96 18.69
N VAL A 219 1.67 -2.59 17.58
CA VAL A 219 3.09 -2.83 17.33
C VAL A 219 3.84 -1.51 17.31
N LYS A 220 4.94 -1.46 18.06
CA LYS A 220 5.79 -0.28 18.15
C LYS A 220 6.50 -0.04 16.82
N LYS A 221 6.31 1.14 16.24
CA LYS A 221 7.06 1.58 15.06
C LYS A 221 8.54 1.71 15.36
N LEU A 222 9.39 1.23 14.46
CA LEU A 222 10.84 1.41 14.58
C LEU A 222 11.27 2.79 14.09
N LYS A 223 10.54 3.35 13.12
CA LYS A 223 10.87 4.62 12.46
C LYS A 223 9.61 5.47 12.20
N LYS A 224 9.82 6.78 12.11
CA LYS A 224 8.81 7.71 11.57
C LYS A 224 9.03 7.86 10.08
N TYR A 225 7.94 7.79 9.31
CA TYR A 225 7.96 7.90 7.86
C TYR A 225 7.26 9.19 7.45
N ASP A 226 7.82 9.85 6.43
CA ASP A 226 7.18 11.00 5.81
C ASP A 226 6.26 10.52 4.69
N VAL A 227 4.96 10.57 4.96
CA VAL A 227 3.90 10.16 4.02
C VAL A 227 3.28 11.35 3.26
N SER A 228 3.90 12.52 3.34
CA SER A 228 3.44 13.68 2.57
C SER A 228 3.52 13.40 1.07
N PHE A 229 2.72 14.10 0.29
CA PHE A 229 2.85 14.12 -1.18
C PHE A 229 4.24 14.66 -1.56
N LEU A 230 5.02 14.10 -2.48
CA LEU A 230 4.93 12.94 -3.38
C LEU A 230 5.59 11.68 -2.80
N LYS A 231 5.85 11.63 -1.49
CA LYS A 231 6.65 10.58 -0.84
C LYS A 231 5.85 9.31 -0.56
N SER A 232 4.51 9.40 -0.50
CA SER A 232 3.64 8.24 -0.46
C SER A 232 3.61 7.49 -1.79
N PHE A 233 3.43 6.16 -1.75
CA PHE A 233 3.35 5.33 -2.97
C PHE A 233 2.12 5.69 -3.82
N MET A 234 0.91 5.62 -3.27
CA MET A 234 -0.30 6.13 -3.91
C MET A 234 -0.46 7.62 -3.60
N ASN A 235 -0.73 8.41 -4.63
CA ASN A 235 -1.08 9.81 -4.49
C ASN A 235 -2.50 9.99 -3.93
N LYS A 236 -2.75 11.06 -3.16
CA LYS A 236 -4.08 11.36 -2.62
C LYS A 236 -5.17 11.40 -3.69
N ASN A 237 -4.86 11.91 -4.89
CA ASN A 237 -5.84 12.03 -5.97
C ASN A 237 -6.31 10.66 -6.46
N PHE A 238 -5.36 9.72 -6.65
CA PHE A 238 -5.69 8.33 -6.98
C PHE A 238 -6.43 7.65 -5.84
N PHE A 239 -6.03 7.89 -4.58
CA PHE A 239 -6.72 7.31 -3.45
C PHE A 239 -8.17 7.77 -3.35
N ARG A 240 -8.47 9.05 -3.63
CA ARG A 240 -9.84 9.58 -3.72
C ARG A 240 -10.63 8.91 -4.84
N GLU A 241 -10.07 8.88 -6.05
CA GLU A 241 -10.71 8.28 -7.23
C GLU A 241 -11.07 6.81 -6.99
N TYR A 242 -10.15 6.06 -6.39
CA TYR A 242 -10.28 4.63 -6.18
C TYR A 242 -10.80 4.24 -4.80
N PHE A 243 -11.11 5.18 -3.90
CA PHE A 243 -11.44 4.88 -2.50
C PHE A 243 -12.52 3.80 -2.37
N ASN A 244 -13.61 3.97 -3.11
CA ASN A 244 -14.73 3.03 -3.11
C ASN A 244 -14.27 1.63 -3.59
N THR A 245 -13.63 1.56 -4.77
CA THR A 245 -13.11 0.33 -5.37
C THR A 245 -12.13 -0.41 -4.45
N ILE A 246 -11.23 0.33 -3.82
CA ILE A 246 -10.22 -0.16 -2.88
C ILE A 246 -10.90 -0.80 -1.67
N CYS A 247 -11.82 -0.08 -1.02
CA CYS A 247 -12.51 -0.58 0.15
C CYS A 247 -13.36 -1.81 -0.17
N ILE A 248 -14.17 -1.77 -1.22
CA ILE A 248 -14.97 -2.93 -1.66
C ILE A 248 -14.04 -4.12 -1.92
N SER A 249 -13.01 -3.94 -2.74
CA SER A 249 -12.08 -5.03 -3.08
C SER A 249 -11.37 -5.61 -1.86
N TYR A 250 -10.88 -4.77 -0.95
CA TYR A 250 -10.19 -5.19 0.28
C TYR A 250 -11.09 -6.05 1.17
N PHE A 251 -12.31 -5.57 1.45
CA PHE A 251 -13.21 -6.22 2.39
C PHE A 251 -13.96 -7.41 1.78
N GLU A 252 -14.13 -7.47 0.46
CA GLU A 252 -14.75 -8.63 -0.19
C GLU A 252 -13.75 -9.75 -0.48
N LYS A 253 -12.52 -9.42 -0.92
CA LYS A 253 -11.48 -10.42 -1.24
C LYS A 253 -10.67 -10.82 -0.01
N LYS A 254 -11.33 -11.10 1.13
CA LYS A 254 -10.65 -11.41 2.41
C LYS A 254 -9.66 -12.57 2.29
N GLU A 255 -9.94 -13.55 1.45
CA GLU A 255 -9.10 -14.72 1.21
C GLU A 255 -7.68 -14.33 0.80
N ILE A 256 -7.54 -13.35 -0.10
CA ILE A 256 -6.25 -12.96 -0.64
C ILE A 256 -5.56 -11.95 0.27
N PHE A 257 -6.31 -10.98 0.80
CA PHE A 257 -5.74 -9.94 1.65
C PHE A 257 -5.35 -10.48 3.03
N LYS A 258 -6.22 -11.24 3.71
CA LYS A 258 -5.88 -11.87 5.00
C LYS A 258 -5.02 -13.10 4.81
N GLY A 259 -5.24 -13.87 3.74
CA GLY A 259 -4.60 -15.16 3.53
C GLY A 259 -3.28 -15.13 2.79
N ILE A 260 -2.92 -14.05 2.07
CA ILE A 260 -1.66 -13.89 1.32
C ILE A 260 -1.00 -12.55 1.65
N TRP A 261 -1.64 -11.44 1.30
CA TRP A 261 -1.01 -10.12 1.30
C TRP A 261 -0.69 -9.57 2.68
N SER A 262 -1.44 -9.92 3.73
CA SER A 262 -1.15 -9.55 5.12
C SER A 262 0.29 -9.87 5.56
N ARG A 263 0.95 -10.86 4.92
CA ARG A 263 2.36 -11.21 5.18
C ARG A 263 3.36 -10.17 4.68
N THR A 264 2.95 -9.23 3.82
CA THR A 264 3.82 -8.14 3.35
C THR A 264 3.92 -7.02 4.38
N ILE A 265 2.94 -6.86 5.27
CA ILE A 265 2.85 -5.74 6.21
C ILE A 265 4.09 -5.64 7.11
N PRO A 266 4.60 -6.72 7.73
CA PRO A 266 5.83 -6.65 8.52
C PRO A 266 7.07 -6.31 7.69
N LEU A 267 7.05 -6.55 6.37
CA LEU A 267 8.19 -6.32 5.48
C LEU A 267 8.40 -4.84 5.11
N PHE A 268 7.45 -3.95 5.45
CA PHE A 268 7.60 -2.51 5.23
C PHE A 268 8.50 -1.82 6.28
N ASP A 269 8.66 -2.42 7.47
CA ASP A 269 9.59 -1.97 8.53
C ASP A 269 10.72 -2.99 8.78
N PHE A 270 10.86 -3.98 7.90
CA PHE A 270 11.88 -5.02 8.07
C PHE A 270 13.27 -4.45 7.84
N THR A 271 14.15 -4.60 8.83
CA THR A 271 15.57 -4.27 8.74
C THR A 271 16.39 -5.54 8.93
N GLY A 272 16.58 -6.30 7.86
CA GLY A 272 17.36 -7.54 7.87
C GLY A 272 18.33 -7.64 6.70
N VAL A 273 18.94 -8.81 6.52
CA VAL A 273 19.86 -9.06 5.41
C VAL A 273 19.07 -9.12 4.09
N LEU A 274 19.63 -8.52 3.04
CA LEU A 274 18.91 -8.24 1.78
C LEU A 274 18.36 -9.51 1.12
N GLU A 275 19.16 -10.57 1.07
CA GLU A 275 18.78 -11.85 0.45
C GLU A 275 17.60 -12.53 1.17
N TYR A 276 17.49 -12.37 2.50
CA TYR A 276 16.33 -12.85 3.24
C TYR A 276 15.09 -12.02 2.97
N GLU A 277 15.25 -10.71 2.77
CA GLU A 277 14.12 -9.86 2.38
C GLU A 277 13.60 -10.23 0.98
N VAL A 278 14.51 -10.43 0.00
CA VAL A 278 14.16 -10.94 -1.33
C VAL A 278 13.44 -12.30 -1.21
N MET A 279 13.97 -13.21 -0.39
CA MET A 279 13.37 -14.53 -0.13
C MET A 279 11.94 -14.41 0.41
N LEU A 280 11.68 -13.50 1.35
CA LEU A 280 10.36 -13.30 1.96
C LEU A 280 9.35 -12.79 0.93
N TYR A 281 9.67 -11.73 0.17
CA TYR A 281 8.80 -11.24 -0.90
C TYR A 281 8.55 -12.29 -1.98
N ALA A 282 9.61 -12.96 -2.45
CA ALA A 282 9.49 -14.02 -3.46
C ALA A 282 8.65 -15.20 -2.96
N SER A 283 8.71 -15.55 -1.68
CA SER A 283 7.88 -16.63 -1.10
C SER A 283 6.40 -16.23 -0.99
N ILE A 284 6.10 -14.95 -0.73
CA ILE A 284 4.73 -14.43 -0.78
C ILE A 284 4.21 -14.49 -2.22
N LEU A 285 5.02 -14.08 -3.20
CA LEU A 285 4.68 -14.18 -4.62
C LEU A 285 4.48 -15.63 -5.09
N ASP A 286 5.28 -16.59 -4.64
CA ASP A 286 5.08 -18.03 -4.94
C ASP A 286 3.71 -18.52 -4.43
N LYS A 287 3.30 -18.07 -3.23
CA LYS A 287 1.97 -18.35 -2.71
C LYS A 287 0.87 -17.67 -3.54
N TYR A 288 1.07 -16.43 -3.93
CA TYR A 288 0.15 -15.67 -4.78
C TYR A 288 -0.04 -16.33 -6.16
N PHE A 289 1.05 -16.65 -6.86
CA PHE A 289 0.97 -17.34 -8.15
C PHE A 289 0.33 -18.72 -8.02
N SER A 290 0.58 -19.44 -6.91
CA SER A 290 -0.14 -20.69 -6.64
C SER A 290 -1.64 -20.48 -6.54
N TYR A 291 -2.08 -19.45 -5.81
CA TYR A 291 -3.50 -19.10 -5.69
C TYR A 291 -4.10 -18.74 -7.06
N GLN A 292 -3.42 -17.90 -7.82
CA GLN A 292 -3.87 -17.46 -9.14
C GLN A 292 -3.94 -18.63 -10.12
N VAL A 293 -2.89 -19.43 -10.26
CA VAL A 293 -2.89 -20.60 -11.14
C VAL A 293 -4.00 -21.57 -10.78
N ILE A 294 -4.26 -21.84 -9.50
CA ILE A 294 -5.38 -22.71 -9.09
C ILE A 294 -6.73 -22.13 -9.53
N LYS A 295 -6.92 -20.81 -9.37
CA LYS A 295 -8.16 -20.11 -9.74
C LYS A 295 -8.38 -20.09 -11.25
N PHE A 296 -7.36 -19.78 -12.04
CA PHE A 296 -7.44 -19.68 -13.50
C PHE A 296 -7.47 -21.03 -14.20
N HIS A 297 -6.60 -21.97 -13.79
CA HIS A 297 -6.50 -23.25 -14.47
C HIS A 297 -7.51 -24.29 -14.00
N LYS A 298 -8.37 -23.97 -13.00
CA LYS A 298 -9.22 -24.95 -12.27
C LYS A 298 -8.55 -26.32 -12.33
N VAL A 299 -7.30 -26.47 -11.86
CA VAL A 299 -6.46 -27.62 -12.25
C VAL A 299 -7.25 -28.90 -12.00
N THR A 300 -7.91 -29.41 -13.04
CA THR A 300 -8.68 -30.65 -13.03
C THR A 300 -7.64 -31.71 -13.24
N SER A 301 -6.66 -31.78 -12.34
CA SER A 301 -5.93 -33.01 -12.12
C SER A 301 -7.02 -34.01 -11.75
N PRO A 302 -7.34 -34.99 -12.60
CA PRO A 302 -8.38 -35.95 -12.30
C PRO A 302 -8.08 -36.53 -10.93
N ASN A 303 -9.06 -36.54 -10.04
CA ASN A 303 -8.86 -37.14 -8.74
C ASN A 303 -8.84 -38.66 -8.93
N TYR A 304 -7.65 -39.23 -9.07
CA TYR A 304 -7.48 -40.66 -9.27
C TYR A 304 -7.73 -41.47 -8.00
N SER A 305 -8.03 -40.85 -6.84
CA SER A 305 -8.19 -41.58 -5.56
C SER A 305 -9.17 -42.74 -5.68
N LYS A 306 -10.31 -42.53 -6.35
CA LYS A 306 -11.32 -43.57 -6.58
C LYS A 306 -10.81 -44.72 -7.46
N TYR A 307 -9.96 -44.43 -8.44
CA TYR A 307 -9.38 -45.44 -9.33
C TYR A 307 -8.23 -46.18 -8.66
N ILE A 308 -7.37 -45.47 -7.92
CA ILE A 308 -6.30 -46.05 -7.10
C ILE A 308 -6.89 -47.07 -6.12
N SER A 309 -7.93 -46.68 -5.36
CA SER A 309 -8.57 -47.58 -4.40
C SER A 309 -9.18 -48.81 -5.08
N LYS A 310 -9.79 -48.67 -6.26
CA LYS A 310 -10.35 -49.80 -7.00
C LYS A 310 -9.27 -50.77 -7.52
N ILE A 311 -8.15 -50.25 -8.00
CA ILE A 311 -7.04 -51.08 -8.50
C ILE A 311 -6.29 -51.75 -7.34
N ASP A 312 -6.06 -51.03 -6.23
CA ASP A 312 -5.50 -51.64 -5.01
C ASP A 312 -6.41 -52.75 -4.48
N GLN A 313 -7.73 -52.57 -4.56
CA GLN A 313 -8.69 -53.59 -4.20
C GLN A 313 -8.66 -54.78 -5.17
N PHE A 314 -8.54 -54.53 -6.47
CA PHE A 314 -8.35 -55.59 -7.47
C PHE A 314 -7.09 -56.43 -7.19
N PHE A 315 -5.96 -55.80 -6.86
CA PHE A 315 -4.73 -56.52 -6.49
C PHE A 315 -4.91 -57.39 -5.24
N LYS A 316 -5.75 -56.96 -4.30
CA LYS A 316 -5.98 -57.66 -3.02
C LYS A 316 -7.06 -58.72 -3.08
N ASP A 317 -8.08 -58.57 -3.92
CA ASP A 317 -9.30 -59.36 -3.85
C ASP A 317 -9.49 -60.30 -5.05
N ASN A 318 -8.66 -60.21 -6.10
CA ASN A 318 -8.75 -61.08 -7.28
C ASN A 318 -7.84 -62.31 -7.15
N ASP A 319 -8.44 -63.49 -6.95
CA ASP A 319 -7.71 -64.73 -6.71
C ASP A 319 -7.00 -65.27 -7.97
N ASP A 320 -7.61 -65.14 -9.15
CA ASP A 320 -6.99 -65.52 -10.43
C ASP A 320 -5.69 -64.72 -10.68
N PHE A 321 -5.71 -63.43 -10.36
CA PHE A 321 -4.54 -62.54 -10.48
C PHE A 321 -3.42 -62.92 -9.51
N LYS A 322 -3.76 -63.32 -8.28
CA LYS A 322 -2.79 -63.82 -7.30
C LYS A 322 -2.20 -65.17 -7.72
N GLU A 323 -3.01 -66.04 -8.31
CA GLU A 323 -2.56 -67.34 -8.80
C GLU A 323 -1.54 -67.20 -9.93
N ILE A 324 -1.77 -66.28 -10.88
CA ILE A 324 -0.83 -65.95 -11.96
C ILE A 324 0.54 -65.48 -11.41
N LEU A 325 0.52 -64.76 -10.29
CA LEU A 325 1.73 -64.20 -9.66
C LEU A 325 2.29 -65.09 -8.53
N SER A 326 1.72 -66.30 -8.35
CA SER A 326 2.12 -67.22 -7.28
C SER A 326 3.59 -67.63 -7.41
N GLY A 327 4.29 -67.66 -6.26
CA GLY A 327 5.74 -67.92 -6.22
C GLY A 327 6.62 -66.70 -6.49
N THR A 328 6.05 -65.51 -6.66
CA THR A 328 6.80 -64.23 -6.77
C THR A 328 6.44 -63.27 -5.64
N ASP A 329 7.31 -62.30 -5.36
CA ASP A 329 7.06 -61.21 -4.41
C ASP A 329 6.41 -59.96 -5.06
N LEU A 330 5.91 -60.12 -6.29
CA LEU A 330 5.41 -59.02 -7.10
C LEU A 330 4.08 -58.46 -6.56
N VAL A 331 3.19 -59.31 -6.05
CA VAL A 331 1.89 -58.89 -5.50
C VAL A 331 2.07 -57.87 -4.37
N ASP A 332 3.04 -58.07 -3.49
CA ASP A 332 3.31 -57.19 -2.35
C ASP A 332 4.06 -55.90 -2.74
N LYS A 333 4.67 -55.86 -3.93
CA LYS A 333 5.39 -54.70 -4.48
C LYS A 333 4.56 -53.83 -5.41
N LEU A 334 3.38 -54.29 -5.82
CA LEU A 334 2.47 -53.54 -6.68
C LEU A 334 1.73 -52.48 -5.87
N GLU A 335 2.02 -51.20 -6.17
CA GLU A 335 1.30 -50.06 -5.61
C GLU A 335 0.47 -49.41 -6.73
N ALA A 336 -0.86 -49.42 -6.65
CA ALA A 336 -1.71 -48.83 -7.69
C ALA A 336 -1.38 -47.35 -7.93
N LYS A 337 -0.93 -46.64 -6.88
CA LYS A 337 -0.49 -45.24 -6.96
C LYS A 337 0.63 -45.00 -7.97
N ARG A 338 1.49 -45.99 -8.25
CA ARG A 338 2.59 -45.89 -9.23
C ARG A 338 2.12 -45.97 -10.68
N LEU A 339 0.90 -46.46 -10.93
CA LEU A 339 0.29 -46.54 -12.25
C LEU A 339 -0.28 -45.21 -12.73
N PHE A 340 -0.45 -44.24 -11.82
CA PHE A 340 -0.97 -42.92 -12.15
C PHE A 340 0.16 -41.90 -12.22
N PRO A 341 0.04 -40.87 -13.09
CA PRO A 341 1.01 -39.79 -13.13
C PRO A 341 1.14 -39.16 -11.74
N LYS A 342 2.37 -39.10 -11.21
CA LYS A 342 2.64 -38.27 -10.03
C LYS A 342 2.26 -36.84 -10.39
N ARG A 343 1.39 -36.20 -9.62
CA ARG A 343 1.09 -34.77 -9.80
C ARG A 343 2.41 -34.01 -9.74
N LYS A 344 2.89 -33.52 -10.89
CA LYS A 344 4.08 -32.68 -10.94
C LYS A 344 3.73 -31.41 -10.17
N ARG A 345 4.40 -31.17 -9.05
CA ARG A 345 4.27 -29.91 -8.34
C ARG A 345 4.92 -28.84 -9.20
N LEU A 346 4.15 -27.85 -9.63
CA LEU A 346 4.69 -26.71 -10.38
C LEU A 346 5.74 -25.99 -9.51
N THR A 347 6.88 -25.70 -10.12
CA THR A 347 7.94 -24.88 -9.54
C THR A 347 7.52 -23.41 -9.49
N PHE A 348 8.25 -22.59 -8.71
CA PHE A 348 7.96 -21.16 -8.62
C PHE A 348 8.00 -20.46 -9.99
N LYS A 349 9.00 -20.81 -10.82
CA LYS A 349 9.15 -20.28 -12.19
C LYS A 349 7.98 -20.69 -13.09
N GLU A 350 7.62 -21.97 -13.11
CA GLU A 350 6.49 -22.45 -13.94
C GLU A 350 5.18 -21.76 -13.57
N LYS A 351 4.91 -21.52 -12.28
CA LYS A 351 3.70 -20.78 -11.86
C LYS A 351 3.72 -19.32 -12.30
N GLN A 352 4.88 -18.67 -12.21
CA GLN A 352 5.05 -17.30 -12.66
C GLN A 352 4.86 -17.20 -14.18
N GLU A 353 5.51 -18.06 -14.97
CA GLU A 353 5.38 -18.09 -16.43
C GLU A 353 3.91 -18.26 -16.86
N ILE A 354 3.19 -19.22 -16.24
CA ILE A 354 1.76 -19.43 -16.52
C ILE A 354 0.94 -18.17 -16.21
N TYR A 355 1.20 -17.52 -15.07
CA TYR A 355 0.41 -16.37 -14.66
C TYR A 355 0.75 -15.11 -15.46
N PHE A 356 2.03 -14.87 -15.77
CA PHE A 356 2.47 -13.72 -16.58
C PHE A 356 1.93 -13.81 -18.00
N HIS A 357 1.94 -15.01 -18.58
CA HIS A 357 1.31 -15.24 -19.88
C HIS A 357 -0.20 -14.96 -19.85
N HIS A 358 -0.88 -15.29 -18.74
CA HIS A 358 -2.31 -15.03 -18.59
C HIS A 358 -2.66 -13.53 -18.54
N ILE A 359 -1.85 -12.72 -17.84
CA ILE A 359 -2.12 -11.28 -17.65
C ILE A 359 -1.50 -10.38 -18.73
N GLY A 360 -0.64 -10.93 -19.60
CA GLY A 360 0.09 -10.18 -20.61
C GLY A 360 1.39 -9.60 -20.06
N GLU A 361 2.53 -10.22 -20.37
CA GLU A 361 3.82 -9.89 -19.75
C GLU A 361 4.53 -8.65 -20.32
N GLU A 362 4.07 -8.13 -21.47
CA GLU A 362 4.75 -7.04 -22.17
C GLU A 362 4.87 -5.77 -21.32
N ARG A 363 3.81 -5.41 -20.58
CA ARG A 363 3.82 -4.19 -19.76
C ARG A 363 4.58 -4.37 -18.46
N LEU A 364 4.77 -5.59 -17.99
CA LEU A 364 5.62 -5.87 -16.82
C LEU A 364 7.09 -5.55 -17.11
N LYS A 365 7.53 -5.61 -18.37
CA LYS A 365 8.90 -5.25 -18.80
C LYS A 365 9.28 -3.81 -18.43
N ILE A 366 8.31 -2.94 -18.11
CA ILE A 366 8.55 -1.62 -17.53
C ILE A 366 9.42 -1.71 -16.27
N PHE A 367 9.32 -2.78 -15.47
CA PHE A 367 10.10 -2.90 -14.25
C PHE A 367 10.60 -4.30 -13.91
N ILE A 368 10.10 -5.35 -14.57
CA ILE A 368 10.58 -6.72 -14.40
C ILE A 368 10.51 -7.53 -15.70
N ASN A 369 11.59 -8.25 -16.01
CA ASN A 369 11.64 -9.20 -17.13
C ASN A 369 11.96 -10.63 -16.63
N ASN A 370 12.02 -11.59 -17.55
CA ASN A 370 12.25 -13.00 -17.22
C ASN A 370 13.65 -13.26 -16.62
N ASP A 371 14.67 -12.50 -17.02
CA ASP A 371 16.01 -12.59 -16.44
C ASP A 371 16.06 -12.01 -15.03
N ASP A 372 15.36 -10.90 -14.78
CA ASP A 372 15.20 -10.33 -13.45
C ASP A 372 14.54 -11.36 -12.50
N PHE A 373 13.48 -12.02 -12.98
CA PHE A 373 12.77 -13.03 -12.18
C PHE A 373 13.62 -14.27 -11.90
N LYS A 374 14.43 -14.71 -12.87
CA LYS A 374 15.42 -15.78 -12.67
C LYS A 374 16.38 -15.42 -11.53
N ASN A 375 16.91 -14.20 -11.51
CA ASN A 375 17.81 -13.76 -10.44
C ASN A 375 17.11 -13.67 -9.09
N ILE A 376 15.87 -13.17 -9.02
CA ILE A 376 15.06 -13.15 -7.79
C ILE A 376 14.88 -14.57 -7.24
N LYS A 377 14.54 -15.53 -8.11
CA LYS A 377 14.40 -16.94 -7.74
C LYS A 377 15.72 -17.49 -7.21
N ASP A 378 16.83 -17.23 -7.89
CA ASP A 378 18.13 -17.80 -7.52
C ASP A 378 18.65 -17.24 -6.19
N ILE A 379 18.43 -15.94 -5.91
CA ILE A 379 18.69 -15.33 -4.58
C ILE A 379 17.83 -16.02 -3.51
N ARG A 380 16.52 -16.14 -3.76
CA ARG A 380 15.58 -16.79 -2.83
C ARG A 380 15.97 -18.23 -2.54
N ASP A 381 16.33 -18.99 -3.57
CA ASP A 381 16.72 -20.39 -3.40
C ASP A 381 18.04 -20.50 -2.62
N ARG A 382 19.05 -19.65 -2.86
CA ARG A 382 20.28 -19.62 -2.04
C ARG A 382 19.98 -19.32 -0.57
N ALA A 383 19.24 -18.23 -0.31
CA ALA A 383 18.87 -17.83 1.04
C ALA A 383 18.08 -18.93 1.79
N ALA A 384 17.13 -19.58 1.11
CA ALA A 384 16.31 -20.65 1.69
C ALA A 384 17.13 -21.91 2.06
N HIS A 385 18.24 -22.17 1.37
CA HIS A 385 19.15 -23.27 1.67
C HIS A 385 20.32 -22.86 2.60
N GLY A 386 20.34 -21.62 3.09
CA GLY A 386 21.43 -21.11 3.92
C GLY A 386 22.77 -21.00 3.18
N LEU A 387 22.73 -20.90 1.86
CA LEU A 387 23.91 -20.74 1.03
C LEU A 387 24.36 -19.28 1.03
N GLN A 388 25.68 -19.06 0.97
CA GLN A 388 26.24 -17.72 0.84
C GLN A 388 25.79 -17.07 -0.48
N GLU A 389 25.43 -15.79 -0.43
CA GLU A 389 25.09 -15.02 -1.62
C GLU A 389 26.35 -14.78 -2.48
N THR A 390 26.18 -14.99 -3.78
CA THR A 390 27.25 -14.93 -4.79
C THR A 390 27.25 -13.62 -5.57
N LEU A 391 26.15 -12.88 -5.53
CA LEU A 391 25.99 -11.59 -6.19
C LEU A 391 26.44 -10.46 -5.25
N ASP A 392 26.94 -9.37 -5.84
CA ASP A 392 27.26 -8.16 -5.09
C ASP A 392 26.00 -7.55 -4.46
N THR A 393 26.20 -6.88 -3.32
CA THR A 393 25.13 -6.24 -2.54
C THR A 393 24.23 -5.35 -3.39
N ASP A 394 24.80 -4.54 -4.29
CA ASP A 394 24.04 -3.62 -5.15
C ASP A 394 23.13 -4.37 -6.13
N ILE A 395 23.57 -5.52 -6.62
CA ILE A 395 22.78 -6.38 -7.51
C ILE A 395 21.62 -7.01 -6.73
N VAL A 396 21.87 -7.51 -5.51
CA VAL A 396 20.80 -8.05 -4.64
C VAL A 396 19.79 -6.94 -4.30
N TYR A 397 20.28 -5.73 -4.00
CA TYR A 397 19.46 -4.57 -3.70
C TYR A 397 18.56 -4.15 -4.86
N LYS A 398 19.09 -4.16 -6.10
CA LYS A 398 18.30 -3.97 -7.32
C LYS A 398 17.13 -4.97 -7.40
N TYR A 399 17.39 -6.26 -7.20
CA TYR A 399 16.35 -7.29 -7.27
C TYR A 399 15.35 -7.22 -6.11
N LEU A 400 15.79 -6.73 -4.95
CA LEU A 400 14.89 -6.41 -3.83
C LEU A 400 13.87 -5.33 -4.24
N TRP A 401 14.31 -4.25 -4.88
CA TRP A 401 13.36 -3.21 -5.33
C TRP A 401 12.42 -3.70 -6.43
N LYS A 402 12.92 -4.50 -7.37
CA LYS A 402 12.09 -5.12 -8.42
C LYS A 402 11.02 -6.04 -7.84
N VAL A 403 11.37 -6.93 -6.90
CA VAL A 403 10.38 -7.83 -6.28
C VAL A 403 9.37 -7.08 -5.40
N LYS A 404 9.79 -5.99 -4.73
CA LYS A 404 8.89 -5.09 -4.01
C LYS A 404 7.90 -4.41 -4.94
N LEU A 405 8.35 -3.84 -6.05
CA LEU A 405 7.46 -3.18 -7.00
C LEU A 405 6.48 -4.16 -7.65
N LEU A 406 6.94 -5.37 -8.01
CA LEU A 406 6.07 -6.44 -8.51
C LEU A 406 5.02 -6.84 -7.47
N THR A 407 5.40 -6.94 -6.20
CA THR A 407 4.46 -7.24 -5.11
C THR A 407 3.41 -6.13 -4.97
N MET A 408 3.85 -4.86 -5.00
CA MET A 408 2.94 -3.71 -4.96
C MET A 408 1.99 -3.68 -6.16
N TYR A 409 2.48 -3.97 -7.36
CA TYR A 409 1.67 -4.09 -8.57
C TYR A 409 0.52 -5.08 -8.38
N PHE A 410 0.80 -6.30 -7.93
CA PHE A 410 -0.25 -7.32 -7.76
C PHE A 410 -1.23 -6.99 -6.63
N ILE A 411 -0.75 -6.42 -5.52
CA ILE A 411 -1.65 -5.92 -4.45
C ILE A 411 -2.61 -4.88 -5.04
N TYR A 412 -2.12 -3.96 -5.87
CA TYR A 412 -2.93 -2.89 -6.46
C TYR A 412 -3.94 -3.44 -7.48
N MET A 413 -3.54 -4.42 -8.29
CA MET A 413 -4.47 -5.11 -9.20
C MET A 413 -5.59 -5.81 -8.41
N ASP A 414 -5.26 -6.45 -7.28
CA ASP A 414 -6.27 -7.08 -6.42
C ASP A 414 -7.15 -6.08 -5.69
N LEU A 415 -6.64 -4.87 -5.39
CA LEU A 415 -7.41 -3.73 -4.89
C LEU A 415 -8.31 -3.09 -5.96
N GLY A 416 -8.20 -3.53 -7.22
CA GLY A 416 -9.02 -3.04 -8.34
C GLY A 416 -8.50 -1.76 -8.99
N ILE A 417 -7.23 -1.41 -8.75
CA ILE A 417 -6.56 -0.32 -9.45
C ILE A 417 -6.33 -0.74 -10.90
N LYS A 418 -6.66 0.13 -11.86
CA LYS A 418 -6.35 -0.11 -13.27
C LYS A 418 -4.85 -0.08 -13.51
N GLU A 419 -4.39 -0.91 -14.42
CA GLU A 419 -2.98 -1.01 -14.76
C GLU A 419 -2.38 0.33 -15.23
N ASP A 420 -3.08 1.05 -16.11
CA ASP A 420 -2.62 2.36 -16.61
C ASP A 420 -2.42 3.37 -15.47
N ASP A 421 -3.32 3.35 -14.48
CA ASP A 421 -3.25 4.27 -13.36
C ASP A 421 -2.16 3.85 -12.36
N PHE A 422 -1.88 2.55 -12.22
CA PHE A 422 -0.68 2.09 -11.50
C PHE A 422 0.60 2.62 -12.17
N PHE A 423 0.70 2.57 -13.50
CA PHE A 423 1.84 3.13 -14.21
C PHE A 423 1.96 4.64 -14.03
N LYS A 424 0.84 5.37 -14.10
CA LYS A 424 0.83 6.81 -13.78
C LYS A 424 1.32 7.07 -12.36
N MET A 425 0.88 6.28 -11.36
CA MET A 425 1.35 6.41 -9.97
C MET A 425 2.87 6.26 -9.84
N ILE A 426 3.45 5.17 -10.37
CA ILE A 426 4.89 4.91 -10.24
C ILE A 426 5.77 5.87 -11.05
N SER A 427 5.15 6.62 -11.97
CA SER A 427 5.79 7.65 -12.78
C SER A 427 5.88 9.02 -12.10
N ILE A 428 5.13 9.25 -11.01
CA ILE A 428 5.09 10.54 -10.29
C ILE A 428 5.53 10.45 -8.83
N THR A 429 5.43 9.27 -8.21
CA THR A 429 5.81 9.09 -6.79
C THR A 429 7.32 9.14 -6.58
N PHE A 430 7.72 9.72 -5.45
CA PHE A 430 9.09 9.71 -4.92
C PHE A 430 9.28 8.61 -3.87
N HIS A 431 8.35 7.66 -3.78
CA HIS A 431 8.50 6.52 -2.88
C HIS A 431 9.71 5.66 -3.28
N PRO A 432 10.57 5.23 -2.33
CA PRO A 432 11.79 4.47 -2.63
C PRO A 432 11.57 3.21 -3.47
N ILE A 433 10.46 2.50 -3.26
CA ILE A 433 10.09 1.31 -4.06
C ILE A 433 10.01 1.66 -5.55
N ALA A 434 9.41 2.79 -5.90
CA ALA A 434 9.31 3.19 -7.29
C ALA A 434 10.64 3.77 -7.80
N LEU A 435 11.32 4.60 -7.02
CA LEU A 435 12.55 5.27 -7.44
C LEU A 435 13.71 4.30 -7.71
N ASN A 436 13.88 3.29 -6.87
CA ASN A 436 15.06 2.41 -6.91
C ASN A 436 14.86 1.14 -7.75
N CYS A 437 13.70 0.96 -8.38
CA CYS A 437 13.37 -0.26 -9.13
C CYS A 437 14.04 -0.37 -10.52
N GLU A 438 14.80 0.64 -10.96
CA GLU A 438 15.40 0.71 -12.31
C GLU A 438 14.37 0.44 -13.41
N LYS A 439 13.28 1.21 -13.39
CA LYS A 439 12.21 1.09 -14.39
C LYS A 439 12.73 1.48 -15.78
N ASP A 440 12.28 0.79 -16.82
CA ASP A 440 12.45 1.24 -18.21
C ASP A 440 11.61 2.51 -18.41
N LYS A 441 12.28 3.66 -18.37
CA LYS A 441 11.66 4.97 -18.48
C LYS A 441 10.93 5.14 -19.82
N TYR A 442 11.48 4.61 -20.90
CA TYR A 442 10.85 4.69 -22.22
C TYR A 442 9.50 3.97 -22.23
N LEU A 443 9.48 2.71 -21.78
CA LEU A 443 8.24 1.94 -21.73
C LEU A 443 7.22 2.58 -20.78
N LEU A 444 7.68 3.14 -19.65
CA LEU A 444 6.81 3.83 -18.71
C LEU A 444 6.21 5.13 -19.28
N ASP A 445 7.03 5.95 -19.94
CA ASP A 445 6.58 7.23 -20.50
C ASP A 445 5.57 7.00 -21.63
N ILE A 446 5.78 5.97 -22.46
CA ILE A 446 4.81 5.52 -23.48
C ILE A 446 3.55 4.96 -22.84
N ALA A 447 3.67 4.11 -21.82
CA ALA A 447 2.52 3.52 -21.13
C ALA A 447 1.66 4.54 -20.34
N THR A 448 2.18 5.75 -20.10
CA THR A 448 1.50 6.81 -19.34
C THR A 448 1.13 8.02 -20.18
N ASP A 449 1.25 7.93 -21.52
CA ASP A 449 0.98 9.02 -22.46
C ASP A 449 1.72 10.34 -22.13
N LYS A 450 2.85 10.26 -21.42
CA LYS A 450 3.67 11.43 -21.07
C LYS A 450 4.51 11.94 -22.24
N THR A 451 4.68 11.09 -23.24
CA THR A 451 5.58 11.29 -24.36
C THR A 451 4.97 10.68 -25.62
N ILE A 452 5.59 10.96 -26.76
CA ILE A 452 5.25 10.34 -28.04
C ILE A 452 6.48 9.68 -28.64
N LEU A 453 6.23 8.63 -29.41
CA LEU A 453 7.20 8.04 -30.33
C LEU A 453 6.98 8.68 -31.69
N ILE A 454 8.05 9.23 -32.27
CA ILE A 454 8.02 9.80 -33.63
C ILE A 454 9.03 9.08 -34.53
N GLU A 455 8.71 9.05 -35.80
CA GLU A 455 9.62 8.62 -36.87
C GLU A 455 9.93 9.83 -37.75
N LEU A 456 11.21 9.99 -38.12
CA LEU A 456 11.68 11.07 -38.98
C LEU A 456 12.32 10.50 -40.23
N GLU A 457 12.06 11.13 -41.37
CA GLU A 457 12.83 10.85 -42.58
C GLU A 457 14.29 11.26 -42.42
N GLN A 458 15.20 10.62 -43.17
CA GLN A 458 16.64 10.84 -43.05
C GLN A 458 17.04 12.32 -43.21
N ALA A 459 16.39 13.05 -44.11
CA ALA A 459 16.63 14.48 -44.31
C ALA A 459 16.29 15.32 -43.07
N GLU A 460 15.20 14.99 -42.37
CA GLU A 460 14.80 15.69 -41.14
C GLU A 460 15.72 15.35 -39.96
N LYS A 461 16.22 14.10 -39.90
CA LYS A 461 17.25 13.68 -38.92
C LYS A 461 18.54 14.47 -39.09
N GLU A 462 18.97 14.70 -40.34
CA GLU A 462 20.18 15.50 -40.63
C GLU A 462 20.01 16.95 -40.18
N LYS A 463 18.85 17.57 -40.44
CA LYS A 463 18.54 18.93 -39.96
C LYS A 463 18.60 19.03 -38.43
N LEU A 464 17.99 18.08 -37.73
CA LEU A 464 18.00 18.02 -36.25
C LEU A 464 19.43 17.91 -35.71
N LYS A 465 20.24 17.00 -36.27
CA LYS A 465 21.64 16.79 -35.87
C LYS A 465 22.51 18.02 -36.12
N ASN A 466 22.31 18.71 -37.24
CA ASN A 466 23.12 19.87 -37.62
C ASN A 466 22.84 21.11 -36.76
N LEU A 467 21.58 21.34 -36.35
CA LEU A 467 21.22 22.52 -35.57
C LEU A 467 21.59 22.39 -34.08
N SER A 468 21.50 21.17 -33.51
CA SER A 468 21.76 20.90 -32.09
C SER A 468 21.05 21.88 -31.13
N ALA A 469 19.77 22.14 -31.39
CA ALA A 469 18.95 23.10 -30.68
C ALA A 469 18.65 22.68 -29.22
N LYS A 470 18.58 23.66 -28.30
CA LYS A 470 18.14 23.45 -26.90
C LYS A 470 16.63 23.20 -26.79
N VAL A 471 15.87 23.76 -27.72
CA VAL A 471 14.42 23.60 -27.87
C VAL A 471 14.15 23.15 -29.30
N ASN A 472 13.49 21.99 -29.45
CA ASN A 472 13.28 21.34 -30.74
C ASN A 472 11.81 21.48 -31.16
N VAL A 473 11.55 22.07 -32.32
CA VAL A 473 10.20 22.31 -32.83
C VAL A 473 9.94 21.39 -34.01
N PHE A 474 8.84 20.65 -33.97
CA PHE A 474 8.42 19.77 -35.06
C PHE A 474 7.04 20.17 -35.55
N HIS A 475 6.86 20.17 -36.87
CA HIS A 475 5.56 20.30 -37.49
C HIS A 475 5.00 18.90 -37.77
N LYS A 476 3.81 18.63 -37.24
CA LYS A 476 3.06 17.40 -37.53
C LYS A 476 2.16 17.63 -38.72
N LYS A 477 2.32 16.81 -39.76
CA LYS A 477 1.41 16.78 -40.91
C LYS A 477 0.94 15.35 -41.11
N GLU A 478 -0.36 15.11 -40.95
CA GLU A 478 -0.95 13.77 -40.91
C GLU A 478 -0.26 12.89 -39.85
N ASN A 479 0.45 11.84 -40.27
CA ASN A 479 1.20 10.93 -39.39
C ASN A 479 2.72 11.13 -39.46
N SER A 480 3.20 12.19 -40.13
CA SER A 480 4.63 12.46 -40.31
C SER A 480 5.06 13.70 -39.52
N TYR A 481 6.30 13.69 -39.05
CA TYR A 481 6.91 14.79 -38.30
C TYR A 481 8.06 15.40 -39.10
N PHE A 482 8.11 16.73 -39.14
CA PHE A 482 9.11 17.50 -39.87
C PHE A 482 9.80 18.47 -38.91
N PHE A 483 11.13 18.50 -38.91
CA PHE A 483 11.88 19.37 -38.01
C PHE A 483 11.86 20.81 -38.52
N ASN A 484 11.38 21.73 -37.69
CA ASN A 484 11.34 23.14 -38.00
C ASN A 484 12.59 23.84 -37.46
N SER A 485 13.63 23.94 -38.30
CA SER A 485 14.91 24.54 -37.93
C SER A 485 14.76 26.01 -37.50
N GLU A 486 13.91 26.78 -38.18
CA GLU A 486 13.73 28.22 -37.91
C GLU A 486 13.17 28.46 -36.51
N PHE A 487 12.04 27.83 -36.15
CA PHE A 487 11.45 28.01 -34.83
C PHE A 487 12.29 27.36 -33.72
N SER A 488 12.99 26.27 -34.01
CA SER A 488 13.93 25.65 -33.07
C SER A 488 15.10 26.57 -32.72
N GLU A 489 15.66 27.26 -33.72
CA GLU A 489 16.72 28.24 -33.56
C GLU A 489 16.22 29.47 -32.79
N MET A 490 15.06 30.03 -33.17
CA MET A 490 14.47 31.18 -32.49
C MET A 490 14.17 30.91 -31.01
N ALA A 491 13.63 29.73 -30.68
CA ALA A 491 13.41 29.35 -29.28
C ALA A 491 14.72 29.09 -28.55
N SER A 492 15.66 28.37 -29.16
CA SER A 492 16.95 28.12 -28.53
C SER A 492 17.68 29.42 -28.19
N ASN A 493 17.61 30.43 -29.05
CA ASN A 493 18.17 31.76 -28.82
C ASN A 493 17.39 32.56 -27.74
N TYR A 494 16.06 32.45 -27.68
CA TYR A 494 15.28 33.12 -26.64
C TYR A 494 15.54 32.58 -25.23
N PHE A 495 15.83 31.28 -25.14
CA PHE A 495 16.11 30.57 -23.90
C PHE A 495 17.62 30.32 -23.67
N SER A 496 18.51 30.93 -24.47
CA SER A 496 19.96 30.73 -24.32
C SER A 496 20.60 31.56 -23.22
N GLU A 497 19.95 32.63 -22.74
CA GLU A 497 20.51 33.54 -21.72
C GLU A 497 20.18 33.13 -20.28
N ASP A 498 21.17 33.41 -19.41
CA ASP A 498 21.46 32.85 -18.07
C ASP A 498 20.39 33.00 -16.97
N VAL A 499 20.65 32.25 -15.90
CA VAL A 499 20.00 32.21 -14.57
C VAL A 499 19.16 33.44 -14.26
N ILE A 500 17.84 33.25 -14.33
CA ILE A 500 16.83 34.25 -13.96
C ILE A 500 16.97 34.51 -12.44
N THR A 501 17.57 35.65 -12.06
CA THR A 501 17.64 36.07 -10.66
C THR A 501 16.35 36.73 -10.18
N GLU A 502 15.54 37.28 -11.09
CA GLU A 502 14.23 37.88 -10.82
C GLU A 502 13.23 37.55 -11.95
N ILE A 503 11.98 37.23 -11.59
CA ILE A 503 10.92 36.89 -12.56
C ILE A 503 10.44 38.19 -13.23
N ASP A 504 10.73 38.35 -14.52
CA ASP A 504 10.19 39.42 -15.38
C ASP A 504 8.78 39.03 -15.84
N PRO A 505 7.72 39.77 -15.42
CA PRO A 505 6.34 39.45 -15.81
C PRO A 505 6.08 39.52 -17.32
N SER A 506 6.92 40.21 -18.09
CA SER A 506 6.80 40.36 -19.54
C SER A 506 7.44 39.22 -20.33
N ARG A 507 8.30 38.40 -19.69
CA ARG A 507 9.00 37.28 -20.32
C ARG A 507 8.14 36.03 -20.36
N ILE A 508 8.17 35.30 -21.48
CA ILE A 508 7.46 34.04 -21.63
C ILE A 508 8.37 32.88 -21.19
N TYR A 509 8.12 32.31 -20.02
CA TYR A 509 8.93 31.22 -19.47
C TYR A 509 8.54 29.81 -19.96
N SER A 510 7.48 29.69 -20.75
CA SER A 510 7.02 28.41 -21.29
C SER A 510 7.42 28.27 -22.76
N TYR A 511 8.13 27.19 -23.11
CA TYR A 511 8.50 26.87 -24.49
C TYR A 511 7.27 26.85 -25.40
N GLU A 512 6.19 26.20 -24.95
CA GLU A 512 4.91 26.10 -25.65
C GLU A 512 4.30 27.47 -25.96
N LYS A 513 4.19 28.33 -24.92
CA LYS A 513 3.61 29.66 -25.05
C LYS A 513 4.46 30.59 -25.92
N TYR A 514 5.79 30.46 -25.84
CA TYR A 514 6.69 31.25 -26.64
C TYR A 514 6.53 30.91 -28.13
N ILE A 515 6.55 29.63 -28.48
CA ILE A 515 6.30 29.20 -29.86
C ILE A 515 4.89 29.60 -30.33
N GLN A 516 3.86 29.47 -29.48
CA GLN A 516 2.51 29.93 -29.83
C GLN A 516 2.48 31.43 -30.13
N SER A 517 3.25 32.24 -29.38
CA SER A 517 3.36 33.68 -29.64
C SER A 517 4.00 33.99 -31.00
N LEU A 518 5.02 33.22 -31.40
CA LEU A 518 5.67 33.36 -32.72
C LEU A 518 4.71 32.99 -33.86
N LEU A 519 3.90 31.94 -33.68
CA LEU A 519 2.89 31.54 -34.67
C LEU A 519 1.83 32.64 -34.84
N ASN A 520 1.32 33.17 -33.72
CA ASN A 520 0.32 34.23 -33.72
C ASN A 520 0.83 35.52 -34.40
N GLN A 521 2.10 35.89 -34.18
CA GLN A 521 2.73 37.04 -34.84
C GLN A 521 2.86 36.88 -36.35
N ARG A 522 2.91 35.63 -36.83
CA ARG A 522 3.01 35.28 -38.26
C ARG A 522 1.68 34.89 -38.89
N GLU A 523 0.57 35.05 -38.15
CA GLU A 523 -0.78 34.66 -38.60
C GLU A 523 -0.88 33.17 -39.01
N ILE A 524 -0.09 32.29 -38.36
CA ILE A 524 -0.12 30.84 -38.59
C ILE A 524 -1.11 30.18 -37.62
N ASP A 525 -2.17 29.58 -38.15
CA ASP A 525 -3.19 28.86 -37.37
C ASP A 525 -2.77 27.41 -37.09
N LEU A 526 -1.84 27.24 -36.15
CA LEU A 526 -1.43 25.95 -35.59
C LEU A 526 -1.41 26.00 -34.07
N LYS A 527 -1.68 24.87 -33.42
CA LYS A 527 -1.57 24.74 -31.97
C LYS A 527 -0.24 24.14 -31.58
N THR A 528 0.32 24.64 -30.48
CA THR A 528 1.52 24.06 -29.87
C THR A 528 1.15 23.04 -28.80
N GLN A 529 1.97 22.00 -28.69
CA GLN A 529 1.95 21.09 -27.55
C GLN A 529 3.39 20.82 -27.12
N TYR A 530 3.67 20.97 -25.83
CA TYR A 530 5.00 20.73 -25.28
C TYR A 530 5.17 19.33 -24.69
N TYR A 531 6.30 18.72 -25.02
CA TYR A 531 6.79 17.46 -24.48
C TYR A 531 8.20 17.65 -23.91
N PRO A 532 8.43 17.43 -22.61
CA PRO A 532 9.77 17.52 -22.02
C PRO A 532 10.78 16.58 -22.68
N VAL A 533 10.28 15.42 -23.11
CA VAL A 533 11.03 14.37 -23.80
C VAL A 533 10.12 13.75 -24.86
N ILE A 534 10.68 13.45 -26.02
CA ILE A 534 10.12 12.51 -27.01
C ILE A 534 11.15 11.45 -27.37
N TYR A 535 10.68 10.35 -27.95
CA TYR A 535 11.53 9.27 -28.43
C TYR A 535 11.47 9.18 -29.95
N LEU A 536 12.65 9.05 -30.57
CA LEU A 536 12.77 8.77 -31.99
C LEU A 536 12.85 7.25 -32.19
N GLN A 537 12.02 6.72 -33.08
CA GLN A 537 12.09 5.33 -33.50
C GLN A 537 13.26 5.15 -34.49
N GLU A 538 14.28 4.38 -34.09
CA GLU A 538 15.32 3.86 -34.99
C GLU A 538 15.50 2.36 -34.75
N ASP A 539 15.75 1.61 -35.83
CA ASP A 539 15.82 0.14 -35.91
C ASP A 539 16.11 -0.57 -34.57
N ASP A 540 17.29 -0.31 -33.98
CA ASP A 540 17.74 -0.91 -32.71
C ASP A 540 18.15 0.14 -31.64
N SER A 541 18.07 1.43 -31.93
CA SER A 541 18.51 2.51 -31.03
C SER A 541 17.40 3.49 -30.66
N LYS A 542 17.33 3.86 -29.38
CA LYS A 542 16.37 4.83 -28.87
C LYS A 542 17.07 6.19 -28.71
N ILE A 543 16.78 7.15 -29.58
CA ILE A 543 17.28 8.52 -29.42
C ILE A 543 16.26 9.34 -28.62
N VAL A 544 16.73 9.92 -27.52
CA VAL A 544 15.95 10.81 -26.66
C VAL A 544 16.13 12.24 -27.16
N ILE A 545 15.03 12.95 -27.42
CA ILE A 545 15.03 14.37 -27.77
C ILE A 545 14.35 15.14 -26.65
N ASN A 546 15.06 16.14 -26.11
CA ASN A 546 14.56 16.96 -25.00
C ASN A 546 13.91 18.25 -25.51
N ASN A 547 13.04 18.82 -24.67
CA ASN A 547 12.41 20.12 -24.84
C ASN A 547 11.74 20.28 -26.21
N VAL A 548 10.72 19.46 -26.47
CA VAL A 548 10.08 19.39 -27.78
C VAL A 548 8.75 20.11 -27.82
N VAL A 549 8.53 20.92 -28.86
CA VAL A 549 7.24 21.51 -29.17
C VAL A 549 6.73 20.95 -30.49
N ILE A 550 5.55 20.33 -30.46
CA ILE A 550 4.85 19.82 -31.64
C ILE A 550 3.85 20.89 -32.10
N LEU A 551 3.86 21.20 -33.38
CA LEU A 551 2.88 22.06 -34.06
C LEU A 551 1.86 21.15 -34.75
N SER A 552 0.57 21.33 -34.47
CA SER A 552 -0.53 20.51 -35.03
C SER A 552 -1.78 21.30 -35.35
#